data_AF-A0A399E8A7-F1
#
_entry.id   AF-A0A399E8A7-F1
#
_cell.length_a   1.000
_cell.length_b   1.000
_cell.length_c   1.000
_cell.angle_alpha   90.00
_cell.angle_beta   90.00
_cell.angle_gamma   90.00
#
_symmetry.space_group_name_H-M   'P 1'
#
loop_
_entity.id
_entity.type
_entity.pdbx_description
1 polymer ?
#
loop_
_entity_poly.entity_id
_entity_poly.type
_entity_poly.pdbx_seq_one_letter_code
_entity_poly.pdbx_strand_id
1 'polypeptide(L)'
;MEDIRKGRPSRRLLDLASRKREPVPLESQPLEMLLYALFGNLQAARSIGQALGGDIRNIHGWDIRDLESLPGVGRGVIGKLAALVEIVRRLHQKKAA
;
A
#
# COMPACT_ATOMS: atom_id res chain seq x y z
N MET A 1 18.65 -6.77 -7.79
CA MET A 1 17.57 -6.01 -7.11
C MET A 1 17.49 -4.55 -7.61
N GLU A 2 17.83 -4.31 -8.89
CA GLU A 2 18.13 -2.96 -9.42
C GLU A 2 17.01 -2.30 -10.25
N ASP A 3 15.98 -3.03 -10.66
CA ASP A 3 14.95 -2.49 -11.58
C ASP A 3 13.82 -1.69 -10.91
N ILE A 4 13.91 -1.38 -9.62
CA ILE A 4 12.84 -0.63 -8.91
C ILE A 4 12.89 0.87 -9.25
N ARG A 5 13.98 1.34 -9.88
CA ARG A 5 14.20 2.75 -10.19
C ARG A 5 13.66 3.06 -11.60
N LYS A 6 12.61 3.89 -11.69
CA LYS A 6 12.09 4.64 -12.87
C LYS A 6 10.80 4.16 -13.58
N GLY A 7 10.06 3.18 -13.05
CA GLY A 7 8.72 2.85 -13.57
C GLY A 7 7.58 3.56 -12.82
N ARG A 8 6.46 3.90 -13.49
CA ARG A 8 5.21 4.25 -12.79
C ARG A 8 4.77 3.01 -11.99
N PRO A 9 4.77 3.03 -10.64
CA PRO A 9 4.65 1.80 -9.85
C PRO A 9 3.31 1.09 -10.07
N SER A 10 2.23 1.85 -10.23
CA SER A 10 0.91 1.31 -10.57
C SER A 10 0.89 0.62 -11.93
N ARG A 11 1.61 1.15 -12.94
CA ARG A 11 1.73 0.51 -14.25
C ARG A 11 2.45 -0.83 -14.15
N ARG A 12 3.57 -0.88 -13.43
CA ARG A 12 4.33 -2.12 -13.22
C ARG A 12 3.49 -3.18 -12.52
N LEU A 13 2.72 -2.78 -11.50
CA LEU A 13 1.83 -3.69 -10.77
C LEU A 13 0.81 -4.33 -11.73
N LEU A 14 0.20 -3.53 -12.61
CA LEU A 14 -0.74 -4.01 -13.63
C LEU A 14 -0.05 -4.87 -14.70
N ASP A 15 1.13 -4.47 -15.17
CA ASP A 15 1.90 -5.20 -16.16
C ASP A 15 2.29 -6.61 -15.65
N LEU A 16 2.55 -6.76 -14.34
CA LEU A 16 2.83 -8.05 -13.71
C LEU A 16 1.57 -8.92 -13.57
N ALA A 17 0.46 -8.31 -13.15
CA ALA A 17 -0.81 -9.00 -12.98
C ALA A 17 -1.44 -9.47 -14.29
N SER A 18 -1.12 -8.81 -15.41
CA SER A 18 -1.72 -9.06 -16.73
C SER A 18 -0.83 -9.82 -17.73
N ARG A 19 0.30 -10.38 -17.28
CA ARG A 19 1.22 -11.12 -18.18
C ARG A 19 0.55 -12.35 -18.77
N LYS A 20 0.80 -12.58 -20.07
CA LYS A 20 0.29 -13.76 -20.80
C LYS A 20 0.86 -15.09 -20.29
N ARG A 21 2.08 -15.06 -19.75
CA ARG A 21 2.76 -16.23 -19.18
C ARG A 21 3.14 -15.88 -17.75
N GLU A 22 2.79 -16.76 -16.82
CA GLU A 22 3.09 -16.61 -15.39
C GLU A 22 2.65 -15.24 -14.84
N PRO A 23 1.34 -14.92 -14.89
CA PRO A 23 0.82 -13.72 -14.23
C PRO A 23 1.15 -13.79 -12.73
N VAL A 24 1.54 -12.65 -12.17
CA VAL A 24 1.77 -12.54 -10.72
C VAL A 24 0.53 -11.91 -10.10
N PRO A 25 -0.29 -12.67 -9.34
CA PRO A 25 -1.53 -12.15 -8.78
C PRO A 25 -1.28 -10.96 -7.85
N LEU A 26 -2.29 -10.10 -7.69
CA LEU A 26 -2.16 -8.91 -6.83
C LEU A 26 -2.04 -9.33 -5.36
N GLU A 27 -2.73 -10.40 -4.96
CA GLU A 27 -2.73 -10.97 -3.63
C GLU A 27 -1.39 -11.60 -3.22
N SER A 28 -0.52 -11.94 -4.17
CA SER A 28 0.83 -12.45 -3.88
C SER A 28 1.89 -11.35 -3.81
N GLN A 29 1.51 -10.09 -4.08
CA GLN A 29 2.43 -8.97 -4.00
C GLN A 29 2.75 -8.62 -2.54
N PRO A 30 4.02 -8.32 -2.21
CA PRO A 30 4.36 -7.79 -0.91
C PRO A 30 3.60 -6.48 -0.62
N LEU A 31 3.23 -6.25 0.64
CA LEU A 31 2.52 -5.05 1.07
C LEU A 31 3.22 -3.77 0.57
N GLU A 32 4.55 -3.71 0.66
CA GLU A 32 5.35 -2.57 0.19
C GLU A 32 5.12 -2.25 -1.28
N MET A 33 4.88 -3.25 -2.15
CA MET A 33 4.62 -3.02 -3.57
C MET A 33 3.22 -2.49 -3.83
N LEU A 34 2.23 -2.97 -3.08
CA LEU A 34 0.88 -2.43 -3.11
C LEU A 34 0.86 -0.97 -2.61
N LEU A 35 1.53 -0.71 -1.48
CA LEU A 35 1.66 0.64 -0.92
C LEU A 35 2.45 1.57 -1.84
N TYR A 36 3.50 1.08 -2.50
CA TYR A 36 4.25 1.90 -3.45
C TYR A 36 3.41 2.27 -4.67
N ALA A 37 2.62 1.33 -5.20
CA ALA A 37 1.67 1.60 -6.27
C ALA A 37 0.59 2.61 -5.89
N LEU A 38 0.15 2.61 -4.63
CA LEU A 38 -0.85 3.56 -4.10
C LEU A 38 -0.26 4.95 -3.85
N PHE A 39 0.91 5.02 -3.22
CA PHE A 39 1.48 6.29 -2.76
C PHE A 39 2.32 6.99 -3.83
N GLY A 40 2.97 6.24 -4.71
CA GLY A 40 4.00 6.76 -5.61
C GLY A 40 5.32 7.10 -4.90
N ASN A 41 5.46 6.71 -3.63
CA ASN A 41 6.64 6.98 -2.80
C ASN A 41 7.17 5.66 -2.21
N LEU A 42 8.34 5.22 -2.68
CA LEU A 42 8.95 3.94 -2.28
C LEU A 42 9.43 3.96 -0.83
N GLN A 43 9.97 5.09 -0.35
CA GLN A 43 10.46 5.20 1.02
C GLN A 43 9.30 5.08 2.00
N ALA A 44 8.21 5.82 1.76
CA ALA A 44 7.00 5.72 2.58
C ALA A 44 6.43 4.30 2.60
N ALA A 45 6.35 3.66 1.43
CA ALA A 45 5.82 2.31 1.30
C ALA A 45 6.63 1.26 2.07
N ARG A 46 7.97 1.37 2.02
CA ARG A 46 8.87 0.50 2.81
C ARG A 46 8.75 0.76 4.30
N SER A 47 8.79 2.03 4.73
CA SER A 47 8.69 2.38 6.15
C SER A 47 7.38 1.86 6.76
N ILE A 48 6.25 2.06 6.08
CA ILE A 48 4.95 1.56 6.53
C ILE A 48 4.91 0.03 6.47
N GLY A 49 5.34 -0.59 5.37
CA GLY A 49 5.33 -2.05 5.23
C GLY A 49 6.14 -2.75 6.33
N GLN A 50 7.32 -2.23 6.65
CA GLN A 50 8.16 -2.73 7.74
C GLN A 50 7.52 -2.53 9.11
N ALA A 51 7.00 -1.33 9.39
CA ALA A 51 6.40 -1.02 10.68
C ALA A 51 5.15 -1.87 10.96
N LEU A 52 4.42 -2.27 9.91
CA LEU A 52 3.26 -3.16 9.99
C LEU A 52 3.62 -4.65 9.90
N GLY A 53 4.90 -5.02 9.79
CA GLY A 53 5.32 -6.42 9.65
C GLY A 53 4.80 -7.10 8.38
N GLY A 54 4.56 -6.34 7.31
CA GLY A 54 4.03 -6.84 6.04
C GLY A 54 2.53 -7.12 6.03
N ASP A 55 1.80 -6.86 7.12
CA ASP A 55 0.36 -7.09 7.22
C ASP A 55 -0.40 -5.79 7.53
N ILE A 56 -1.19 -5.33 6.56
CA ILE A 56 -1.95 -4.07 6.67
C ILE A 56 -2.93 -4.05 7.85
N ARG A 57 -3.36 -5.21 8.35
CA ARG A 57 -4.27 -5.32 9.51
C ARG A 57 -3.63 -4.83 10.80
N ASN A 58 -2.30 -4.84 10.89
CA ASN A 58 -1.56 -4.34 12.05
C ASN A 58 -1.61 -2.80 12.20
N ILE A 59 -2.24 -2.09 11.25
CA ILE A 59 -2.49 -0.65 11.37
C ILE A 59 -3.52 -0.32 12.46
N HIS A 60 -4.26 -1.31 12.96
CA HIS A 60 -5.25 -1.10 14.00
C HIS A 60 -4.61 -0.51 15.26
N GLY A 61 -5.16 0.62 15.74
CA GLY A 61 -4.67 1.32 16.92
C GLY A 61 -3.60 2.37 16.65
N TRP A 62 -3.14 2.51 15.41
CA TRP A 62 -2.25 3.60 15.00
C TRP A 62 -3.02 4.91 14.87
N ASP A 63 -2.44 5.99 15.38
CA ASP A 63 -2.90 7.35 15.14
C ASP A 63 -2.11 8.04 14.01
N ILE A 64 -2.48 9.30 13.70
CA ILE A 64 -1.82 10.07 12.64
C ILE A 64 -0.33 10.33 12.97
N ARG A 65 0.00 10.53 14.25
CA ARG A 65 1.36 10.86 14.70
C ARG A 65 2.27 9.65 14.58
N ASP A 66 1.75 8.44 14.83
CA ASP A 66 2.49 7.20 14.59
C ASP A 66 2.92 7.10 13.12
N LEU A 67 2.03 7.45 12.18
CA LEU A 67 2.33 7.48 10.75
C LEU A 67 3.30 8.61 10.38
N GLU A 68 3.14 9.83 10.92
CA GLU A 68 4.02 10.97 10.65
C GLU A 68 5.46 10.73 11.14
N SER A 69 5.65 9.86 12.13
CA SER A 69 6.98 9.49 12.63
C SER A 69 7.81 8.66 11.63
N LEU A 70 7.16 8.07 10.62
CA LEU A 70 7.80 7.14 9.69
C LEU A 70 8.56 7.87 8.56
N PRO A 71 9.77 7.40 8.19
CA PRO A 71 10.55 8.01 7.12
C PRO A 71 9.79 8.08 5.78
N GLY A 72 9.72 9.28 5.21
CA GLY A 72 9.07 9.54 3.92
C GLY A 72 7.54 9.62 3.98
N VAL A 73 6.92 9.47 5.15
CA VAL A 73 5.47 9.55 5.34
C VAL A 73 5.06 10.98 5.64
N GLY A 74 4.51 11.66 4.63
CA GLY A 74 3.90 12.98 4.78
C GLY A 74 2.37 12.94 4.70
N ARG A 75 1.73 14.10 4.91
CA ARG A 75 0.25 14.25 4.89
C ARG A 75 -0.44 13.64 3.67
N GLY A 76 0.18 13.71 2.49
CA GLY A 76 -0.37 13.11 1.27
C GLY A 76 -0.42 11.57 1.31
N VAL A 77 0.58 10.93 1.92
CA VAL A 77 0.59 9.47 2.12
C VAL A 77 -0.45 9.08 3.16
N ILE A 78 -0.49 9.81 4.28
CA ILE A 78 -1.45 9.60 5.37
C ILE A 78 -2.88 9.71 4.86
N GLY A 79 -3.20 10.76 4.10
CA GLY A 79 -4.54 10.95 3.54
C GLY A 79 -4.96 9.81 2.62
N LYS A 80 -4.06 9.30 1.77
CA LYS A 80 -4.33 8.14 0.89
C LYS A 80 -4.56 6.86 1.70
N LEU A 81 -3.75 6.63 2.74
CA LEU A 81 -3.87 5.45 3.60
C LEU A 81 -5.18 5.48 4.42
N ALA A 82 -5.48 6.62 5.04
CA ALA A 82 -6.74 6.83 5.77
C ALA A 82 -7.96 6.63 4.86
N ALA A 83 -7.92 7.18 3.64
CA ALA A 83 -8.97 6.96 2.65
C ALA A 83 -9.12 5.48 2.27
N LEU A 84 -8.02 4.77 2.03
CA LEU A 84 -8.05 3.33 1.74
C LEU A 84 -8.71 2.54 2.88
N VAL A 85 -8.26 2.74 4.12
CA VAL A 85 -8.78 2.03 5.30
C VAL A 85 -10.28 2.28 5.45
N GLU A 86 -10.73 3.53 5.30
CA GLU A 86 -12.14 3.89 5.39
C GLU A 86 -12.97 3.25 4.27
N ILE A 87 -12.48 3.23 3.03
CA ILE A 87 -13.13 2.54 1.91
C ILE A 87 -13.30 1.05 2.23
N VAL A 88 -12.24 0.39 2.69
CA VAL A 88 -12.26 -1.04 3.05
C VAL A 88 -13.26 -1.28 4.19
N ARG A 89 -13.28 -0.42 5.22
CA ARG A 89 -14.23 -0.50 6.33
C ARG A 89 -15.68 -0.42 5.85
N ARG A 90 -15.98 0.51 4.94
CA ARG A 90 -17.32 0.64 4.33
C ARG A 90 -17.73 -0.56 3.48
N LEU A 91 -16.78 -1.20 2.80
CA LEU A 91 -17.05 -2.42 2.02
C LEU A 91 -17.34 -3.64 2.93
N HIS A 92 -16.69 -3.71 4.10
CA HIS A 92 -16.89 -4.80 5.05
C HIS A 92 -18.16 -4.62 5.89
N GLN A 93 -18.55 -3.38 6.20
CA GLN A 93 -19.82 -3.10 6.86
C GLN A 93 -20.95 -3.29 5.84
N LYS A 94 -21.62 -4.45 5.89
CA LYS A 94 -22.89 -4.65 5.17
C LYS A 94 -23.78 -3.45 5.45
N LYS A 95 -24.37 -2.85 4.40
CA LYS A 95 -25.48 -1.92 4.58
C LYS A 95 -26.49 -2.61 5.49
N ALA A 96 -26.81 -2.00 6.63
CA ALA A 96 -28.06 -2.32 7.30
C ALA A 96 -29.14 -2.08 6.24
N ALA A 97 -29.77 -3.17 5.80
CA ALA A 97 -30.89 -3.13 4.86
C ALA A 97 -32.10 -2.50 5.55
#